data_AF-A0AA87IWI6-F1
#
_entry.id   AF-A0AA87IWI6-F1
#
_cell.length_a   1.000
_cell.length_b   1.000
_cell.length_c   1.000
_cell.angle_alpha   90.00
_cell.angle_beta   90.00
_cell.angle_gamma   90.00
#
_symmetry.space_group_name_H-M   'P 1'
#
loop_
_entity.id
_entity.type
_entity.pdbx_description
1 polymer ?
#
loop_
_entity_poly.entity_id
_entity_poly.type
_entity_poly.pdbx_seq_one_letter_code
_entity_poly.pdbx_strand_id
1 'polypeptide(L)'
;MLSDLIQQFEKASATYAAANGVERDDDWFVLKLQEEVGELTQIWNKKTGRGRRKGMTDEELATALADETADVLGHILLFAHRNGLDLAAAVERKWRFRPEEG
;
A
#
# COMPACT_ATOMS: atom_id res chain seq x y z
N MET A 1 -14.13 6.00 8.19
CA MET A 1 -12.65 5.93 8.28
C MET A 1 -12.02 5.06 7.20
N LEU A 2 -12.12 3.71 7.26
CA LEU A 2 -11.52 2.86 6.21
C LEU A 2 -12.08 3.20 4.82
N SER A 3 -13.40 3.40 4.72
CA SER A 3 -14.04 3.85 3.48
C SER A 3 -13.52 5.21 3.01
N ASP A 4 -13.36 6.18 3.91
CA ASP A 4 -12.84 7.51 3.54
C ASP A 4 -11.38 7.47 3.11
N LEU A 5 -10.58 6.64 3.77
CA LEU A 5 -9.19 6.40 3.41
C LEU A 5 -9.07 5.71 2.05
N ILE A 6 -9.91 4.69 1.81
CA ILE A 6 -10.05 4.04 0.49
C ILE A 6 -10.37 5.09 -0.58
N GLN A 7 -11.32 5.99 -0.35
CA GLN A 7 -11.69 7.02 -1.33
C GLN A 7 -10.54 8.00 -1.60
N GLN A 8 -9.76 8.36 -0.58
CA GLN A 8 -8.56 9.20 -0.75
C GLN A 8 -7.49 8.51 -1.59
N PHE A 9 -7.19 7.24 -1.29
CA PHE A 9 -6.27 6.43 -2.08
C PHE A 9 -6.77 6.23 -3.51
N GLU A 10 -8.06 5.96 -3.71
CA GLU A 10 -8.64 5.78 -5.04
C GLU A 10 -8.49 7.03 -5.88
N LYS A 11 -8.77 8.22 -5.31
CA LYS A 11 -8.55 9.49 -5.99
C LYS A 11 -7.09 9.72 -6.38
N ALA A 12 -6.16 9.45 -5.46
CA ALA A 12 -4.73 9.60 -5.71
C ALA A 12 -4.24 8.63 -6.80
N SER A 13 -4.60 7.35 -6.68
CA SER A 13 -4.29 6.29 -7.65
C SER A 13 -4.87 6.58 -9.04
N ALA A 14 -6.11 7.05 -9.12
CA ALA A 14 -6.75 7.44 -10.39
C ALA A 14 -6.03 8.61 -11.06
N THR A 15 -5.63 9.60 -10.27
CA THR A 15 -4.87 10.77 -10.76
C THR A 15 -3.51 10.34 -11.30
N TYR A 16 -2.80 9.47 -10.57
CA TYR A 16 -1.53 8.91 -11.00
C TYR A 16 -1.68 8.11 -12.31
N ALA A 17 -2.68 7.24 -12.40
CA ALA A 17 -2.89 6.41 -13.58
C ALA A 17 -3.23 7.25 -14.81
N ALA A 18 -4.09 8.26 -14.67
CA ALA A 18 -4.40 9.19 -15.74
C ALA A 18 -3.17 9.98 -16.22
N ALA A 19 -2.33 10.44 -15.27
CA ALA A 19 -1.12 11.19 -15.60
C ALA A 19 -0.05 10.35 -16.31
N ASN A 20 -0.02 9.04 -16.08
CA ASN A 20 0.99 8.13 -16.62
C ASN A 20 0.47 7.20 -17.73
N GLY A 21 -0.78 7.36 -18.18
CA GLY A 21 -1.38 6.53 -19.23
C GLY A 21 -1.53 5.06 -18.83
N VAL A 22 -1.71 4.79 -17.54
CA VAL A 22 -1.83 3.44 -16.99
C VAL A 22 -3.30 3.02 -16.97
N GLU A 23 -3.59 1.87 -17.57
CA GLU A 23 -4.88 1.21 -17.43
C GLU A 23 -4.90 0.41 -16.11
N ARG A 24 -5.90 0.69 -15.26
CA ARG A 24 -6.09 0.00 -13.98
C ARG A 24 -7.16 -1.08 -14.13
N ASP A 25 -6.86 -2.09 -14.94
CA ASP A 25 -7.70 -3.27 -15.10
C ASP A 25 -7.71 -4.14 -13.82
N ASP A 26 -8.43 -5.26 -13.85
CA ASP A 26 -8.59 -6.11 -12.65
C ASP A 26 -7.25 -6.74 -12.19
N ASP A 27 -6.37 -7.07 -13.14
CA ASP A 27 -5.07 -7.66 -12.85
C ASP A 27 -4.06 -6.60 -12.34
N TRP A 28 -4.19 -5.35 -12.80
CA TRP A 28 -3.32 -4.26 -12.42
C TRP A 28 -3.21 -4.09 -10.90
N PHE A 29 -4.33 -4.18 -10.16
CA PHE A 29 -4.33 -3.96 -8.71
C PHE A 29 -3.53 -5.02 -7.95
N VAL A 30 -3.60 -6.29 -8.37
CA VAL A 30 -2.83 -7.35 -7.71
C VAL A 30 -1.36 -7.32 -8.12
N LEU A 31 -1.07 -6.98 -9.38
CA LEU A 31 0.31 -6.84 -9.87
C LEU A 31 1.01 -5.65 -9.22
N LYS A 32 0.35 -4.49 -9.11
CA LYS A 32 0.91 -3.35 -8.39
C LYS A 32 1.08 -3.63 -6.90
N LEU A 33 0.15 -4.33 -6.26
CA LEU A 33 0.35 -4.75 -4.87
C LEU A 33 1.63 -5.62 -4.72
N GLN A 34 1.90 -6.52 -5.67
CA GLN A 34 3.14 -7.31 -5.68
C GLN A 34 4.38 -6.44 -5.88
N GLU A 35 4.29 -5.42 -6.75
CA GLU A 35 5.33 -4.41 -6.96
C GLU A 35 5.66 -3.68 -5.66
N GLU A 36 4.66 -3.10 -4.97
CA GLU A 36 4.87 -2.35 -3.71
C GLU A 36 5.47 -3.23 -2.61
N VAL A 37 5.02 -4.49 -2.50
CA VAL A 37 5.63 -5.46 -1.55
C VAL A 37 7.10 -5.72 -1.90
N GLY A 38 7.43 -5.74 -3.20
CA GLY A 38 8.80 -5.83 -3.68
C GLY A 38 9.65 -4.64 -3.26
N GLU A 39 9.15 -3.42 -3.44
CA GLU A 39 9.84 -2.17 -3.06
C GLU A 39 10.05 -2.07 -1.55
N LEU A 40 9.00 -2.35 -0.75
CA LEU A 40 9.09 -2.50 0.70
C LEU A 40 10.17 -3.51 1.12
N THR A 41 10.21 -4.67 0.47
CA THR A 41 11.20 -5.72 0.75
C THR A 41 12.62 -5.25 0.41
N GLN A 42 12.80 -4.49 -0.66
CA GLN A 42 14.10 -3.92 -1.01
C GLN A 42 14.59 -2.94 0.05
N ILE A 43 13.73 -2.03 0.53
CA ILE A 43 14.09 -1.09 1.61
C ILE A 43 14.39 -1.82 2.91
N TRP A 44 13.58 -2.83 3.26
CA TRP A 44 13.84 -3.68 4.42
C TRP A 44 15.21 -4.38 4.35
N ASN A 45 15.58 -4.91 3.18
CA ASN A 45 16.89 -5.53 3.00
C ASN A 45 18.04 -4.52 3.16
N LYS A 46 17.90 -3.28 2.66
CA LYS A 46 18.89 -2.21 2.88
C LYS A 46 19.01 -1.86 4.36
N LYS A 47 17.88 -1.71 5.06
CA LYS A 47 17.82 -1.40 6.49
C LYS A 47 18.50 -2.46 7.35
N THR A 48 18.24 -3.74 7.05
CA THR A 48 18.77 -4.89 7.80
C THR A 48 20.19 -5.32 7.39
N GLY A 49 20.84 -4.60 6.46
CA GLY A 49 22.20 -4.88 6.02
C GLY A 49 22.36 -6.02 5.01
N ARG A 50 21.25 -6.55 4.49
CA ARG A 50 21.24 -7.59 3.42
C ARG A 50 21.29 -6.99 2.01
N GLY A 51 21.01 -5.70 1.88
CA GLY A 51 21.05 -4.93 0.64
C GLY A 51 22.04 -3.77 0.70
N ARG A 52 22.52 -3.32 -0.47
CA ARG A 52 23.39 -2.14 -0.56
C ARG A 52 22.59 -0.87 -0.25
N ARG A 53 23.01 -0.13 0.78
CA ARG A 53 22.39 1.16 1.18
C ARG A 53 22.53 2.27 0.14
N LYS A 54 23.48 2.17 -0.80
CA LYS A 54 23.75 3.18 -1.84
C LYS A 54 23.92 4.61 -1.29
N GLY A 55 24.50 4.75 -0.09
CA GLY A 55 24.72 6.05 0.54
C GLY A 55 23.58 6.58 1.41
N MET A 56 22.45 5.86 1.50
CA MET A 56 21.32 6.29 2.35
C MET A 56 21.70 6.30 3.84
N THR A 57 21.27 7.34 4.56
CA THR A 57 21.34 7.42 6.02
C THR A 57 20.28 6.53 6.68
N ASP A 58 20.38 6.33 8.00
CA ASP A 58 19.38 5.57 8.74
C ASP A 58 18.02 6.29 8.77
N GLU A 59 18.00 7.61 8.80
CA GLU A 59 16.79 8.43 8.71
C GLU A 59 16.13 8.29 7.33
N GLU A 60 16.90 8.39 6.25
CA GLU A 60 16.38 8.20 4.88
C GLU A 60 15.82 6.79 4.69
N LEU A 61 16.45 5.76 5.26
CA LEU A 61 15.93 4.40 5.24
C LEU A 61 14.66 4.23 6.08
N ALA A 62 14.51 4.99 7.17
CA ALA A 62 13.31 4.97 7.99
C ALA A 62 12.13 5.63 7.27
N THR A 63 12.35 6.78 6.63
CA THR A 63 11.35 7.45 5.80
C THR A 63 10.94 6.58 4.63
N ALA A 64 11.91 6.07 3.85
CA ALA A 64 11.61 5.18 2.73
C ALA A 64 10.80 3.95 3.19
N LEU A 65 11.14 3.35 4.34
CA LEU A 65 10.38 2.19 4.83
C LEU A 65 8.92 2.57 5.16
N ALA A 66 8.69 3.75 5.73
CA ALA A 66 7.35 4.24 6.02
C ALA A 66 6.55 4.50 4.74
N ASP A 67 7.19 5.12 3.74
CA ASP A 67 6.59 5.42 2.44
C ASP A 67 6.17 4.13 1.72
N GLU A 68 7.08 3.16 1.56
CA GLU A 68 6.75 1.87 0.93
C GLU A 68 5.68 1.09 1.71
N THR A 69 5.64 1.22 3.03
CA THR A 69 4.59 0.59 3.86
C THR A 69 3.24 1.25 3.61
N ALA A 70 3.21 2.57 3.41
CA ALA A 70 2.01 3.31 3.04
C ALA A 70 1.52 2.92 1.64
N ASP A 71 2.42 2.67 0.69
CA ASP A 71 2.06 2.21 -0.66
C ASP A 71 1.46 0.79 -0.66
N VAL A 72 2.03 -0.13 0.13
CA VAL A 72 1.45 -1.46 0.36
C VAL A 72 0.06 -1.36 1.00
N LEU A 73 -0.10 -0.53 2.03
CA LEU A 73 -1.40 -0.31 2.66
C LEU A 73 -2.41 0.26 1.64
N GLY A 74 -2.00 1.27 0.88
CA GLY A 74 -2.81 1.89 -0.17
C GLY A 74 -3.30 0.87 -1.17
N HIS A 75 -2.41 0.02 -1.70
CA HIS A 75 -2.80 -1.00 -2.68
C HIS A 75 -3.64 -2.14 -2.10
N ILE A 76 -3.50 -2.50 -0.81
CA ILE A 76 -4.46 -3.40 -0.14
C ILE A 76 -5.87 -2.80 -0.12
N LEU A 77 -5.97 -1.51 0.21
CA LEU A 77 -7.23 -0.79 0.26
C LEU A 77 -7.87 -0.63 -1.13
N LEU A 78 -7.07 -0.28 -2.13
CA LEU A 78 -7.50 -0.20 -3.54
C LEU A 78 -7.97 -1.56 -4.07
N PHE A 79 -7.20 -2.62 -3.79
CA PHE A 79 -7.57 -3.98 -4.18
C PHE A 79 -8.90 -4.41 -3.54
N ALA A 80 -9.09 -4.14 -2.25
CA ALA A 80 -10.35 -4.42 -1.57
C ALA A 80 -11.51 -3.64 -2.19
N HIS A 81 -11.30 -2.35 -2.50
CA HIS A 81 -12.31 -1.51 -3.13
C HIS A 81 -12.70 -2.01 -4.52
N ARG A 82 -11.72 -2.29 -5.38
CA ARG A 82 -11.93 -2.78 -6.75
C ARG A 82 -12.75 -4.07 -6.77
N ASN A 83 -12.52 -4.95 -5.79
CA ASN A 83 -13.17 -6.25 -5.69
C ASN A 83 -14.46 -6.23 -4.83
N GLY A 84 -14.91 -5.06 -4.37
CA GLY A 84 -16.13 -4.93 -3.57
C GLY A 84 -16.06 -5.63 -2.19
N LEU A 85 -14.86 -5.75 -1.62
CA LEU A 85 -14.65 -6.43 -0.34
C LEU A 85 -14.95 -5.51 0.84
N ASP A 86 -15.80 -5.95 1.76
CA ASP A 86 -15.96 -5.29 3.06
C ASP A 86 -14.79 -5.66 3.99
N LEU A 87 -13.71 -4.89 3.87
CA LEU A 87 -12.48 -5.11 4.63
C LEU A 87 -12.70 -4.90 6.14
N ALA A 88 -13.56 -3.96 6.54
CA ALA A 88 -13.86 -3.71 7.95
C ALA A 88 -14.55 -4.91 8.59
N ALA A 89 -15.59 -5.46 7.94
CA ALA A 89 -16.25 -6.68 8.40
C ALA A 89 -15.34 -7.90 8.35
N ALA A 90 -14.41 -7.97 7.37
CA ALA A 90 -13.40 -9.02 7.32
C ALA A 90 -12.43 -8.97 8.51
N VAL A 91 -12.00 -7.76 8.90
CA VAL A 91 -11.15 -7.55 10.09
C VAL A 91 -11.91 -7.95 11.36
N GLU A 92 -13.13 -7.48 11.55
CA GLU A 92 -13.93 -7.82 12.74
C GLU A 92 -14.16 -9.32 12.87
N ARG A 93 -14.52 -9.99 11.77
CA ARG A 93 -14.73 -11.44 11.75
C ARG A 93 -13.45 -12.24 12.06
N LYS A 94 -12.30 -11.83 11.50
CA LYS A 94 -11.04 -12.58 11.58
C LYS A 94 -10.22 -12.26 12.82
N TRP A 95 -10.16 -10.99 13.21
CA TRP A 95 -9.31 -10.46 14.28
C TRP A 95 -10.06 -10.09 15.55
N ARG A 96 -11.40 -10.17 15.55
CA ARG A 96 -12.27 -10.00 16.74
C ARG A 96 -12.19 -8.62 17.39
N PHE A 97 -11.74 -7.61 16.66
CA PHE A 97 -11.87 -6.20 17.02
C PHE A 97 -12.50 -5.44 15.87
N ARG A 98 -13.24 -4.38 16.19
CA ARG A 98 -13.77 -3.45 15.19
C ARG A 98 -12.73 -2.35 14.96
N PRO A 99 -12.39 -2.00 13.71
CA PRO A 99 -11.64 -0.77 13.46
C PRO A 99 -12.49 0.41 13.96
N GLU A 100 -12.14 0.99 15.11
CA GLU A 100 -12.91 2.06 15.74
C GLU A 100 -12.75 3.39 14.99
N GLU A 101 -13.77 4.23 15.09
CA GLU A 101 -13.69 5.65 14.75
C GLU A 101 -12.90 6.33 15.89
N GLY A 102 -11.71 6.82 15.57
CA GLY A 102 -11.00 7.75 16.45
C GLY A 102 -11.63 9.12 16.44
#